data_AF-A0A9D8F200-F1
#
_entry.id   AF-A0A9D8F200-F1
#
_cell.length_a   1.000
_cell.length_b   1.000
_cell.length_c   1.000
_cell.angle_alpha   90.00
_cell.angle_beta   90.00
_cell.angle_gamma   90.00
#
_symmetry.space_group_name_H-M   'P 1'
#
loop_
_entity.id
_entity.type
_entity.pdbx_description
1 polymer ?
#
loop_
_entity_poly.entity_id
_entity_poly.type
_entity_poly.pdbx_seq_one_letter_code
_entity_poly.pdbx_strand_id
1 'polypeptide(L)'
;MKVFLAGVIAGICCSPAFPQEWIEPGSLRSNGPPVQVTALFVAELTAAARSNSPALRAADARFRSGEADAAALRTWDDPVLSLGGAVGRKRTEDLVFETMSSAGPAYHSARLEMGFNASEEGDLIYGLEQKLPLFGKAKRARAWKLAEAEALGTRSDAAFQEIRKQAAVLIFAIALSDRISSIDGEEQSWLERQIEVAQERLRAGSGGLAEINKLRSEKDQWEQRRRVEMQRGDQLRSELNRRLGRSVGAPFPELRLPELWPALRDHRRLLNLALRDDPRILMSRSESVAALARVEATRRSRRPDVALGIEGRQFSGDGTFREGMFTASMNIPWFNRARYEKDFARDAALAEAAELQIRQSELEVEAEITKLTRGIDAARREAQLSREILLPRGQQSVDSARSAWISGAGNLAMVLESRRMLFEALRMEARGVSEQWTLLSELALCCGVGDLEALAMIEEGKTPPLVLEREGTKKETKP
;
A
#
# COMPACT_ATOMS: atom_id res chain seq x y z
N MET A 1 55.67 1.99 -11.84
CA MET A 1 56.50 1.04 -11.08
C MET A 1 55.66 0.54 -9.90
N LYS A 2 55.30 -0.76 -9.96
CA LYS A 2 54.78 -1.71 -8.93
C LYS A 2 54.06 -1.19 -7.66
N VAL A 3 52.98 -1.77 -7.10
CA VAL A 3 52.09 -2.94 -7.36
C VAL A 3 51.05 -2.97 -6.20
N PHE A 4 49.80 -3.32 -6.52
CA PHE A 4 48.73 -3.98 -5.72
C PHE A 4 48.36 -3.56 -4.27
N LEU A 5 47.06 -3.25 -4.06
CA LEU A 5 46.13 -4.21 -3.43
C LEU A 5 44.67 -3.89 -3.80
N ALA A 6 43.92 -4.94 -4.16
CA ALA A 6 42.50 -4.96 -4.46
C ALA A 6 41.66 -5.32 -3.22
N GLY A 7 40.38 -4.92 -3.21
CA GLY A 7 39.34 -5.36 -2.27
C GLY A 7 38.15 -4.40 -2.33
N VAL A 8 37.13 -4.62 -3.16
CA VAL A 8 35.95 -5.47 -2.91
C VAL A 8 35.36 -5.21 -1.52
N ILE A 9 34.34 -4.34 -1.46
CA ILE A 9 33.33 -4.36 -0.39
C ILE A 9 31.97 -4.53 -1.09
N ALA A 10 31.60 -5.80 -1.23
CA ALA A 10 30.26 -6.28 -1.47
C ALA A 10 29.78 -6.97 -0.18
N GLY A 11 28.49 -6.84 0.15
CA GLY A 11 27.85 -7.44 1.32
C GLY A 11 27.90 -6.51 2.54
N ILE A 12 26.82 -6.27 3.27
CA ILE A 12 26.04 -7.30 3.97
C ILE A 12 24.55 -6.95 3.92
N CYS A 13 23.79 -7.71 3.12
CA CYS A 13 22.38 -7.96 3.37
C CYS A 13 22.30 -8.97 4.53
N CYS A 14 21.93 -8.52 5.73
CA CYS A 14 21.58 -9.43 6.81
C CYS A 14 20.14 -9.92 6.59
N SER A 15 20.02 -11.11 6.00
CA SER A 15 18.87 -11.99 6.24
C SER A 15 18.96 -12.52 7.68
N PRO A 16 17.89 -12.47 8.49
CA PRO A 16 17.84 -13.24 9.71
C PRO A 16 17.64 -14.73 9.36
N ALA A 17 18.50 -15.58 9.92
CA ALA A 17 18.40 -17.03 9.84
C ALA A 17 17.18 -17.51 10.65
N PHE A 18 16.13 -17.93 9.94
CA PHE A 18 15.01 -18.70 10.50
C PHE A 18 15.15 -20.16 10.04
N PRO A 19 15.12 -21.15 10.94
CA PRO A 19 15.12 -22.56 10.56
C PRO A 19 13.67 -23.06 10.42
N GLN A 20 13.12 -22.99 9.21
CA GLN A 20 12.02 -23.81 8.71
C GLN A 20 12.05 -23.72 7.18
N GLU A 21 11.84 -24.85 6.49
CA GLU A 21 12.02 -25.04 5.05
C GLU A 21 11.51 -23.85 4.23
N TRP A 22 12.42 -23.00 3.74
CA TRP A 22 12.08 -21.98 2.76
C TRP A 22 11.55 -22.67 1.51
N ILE A 23 10.26 -22.48 1.21
CA ILE A 23 9.69 -22.79 -0.10
C ILE A 23 10.35 -21.81 -1.09
N GLU A 24 11.46 -22.22 -1.71
CA GLU A 24 12.04 -21.46 -2.81
C GLU A 24 10.94 -21.18 -3.85
N PRO A 25 10.87 -19.99 -4.47
CA PRO A 25 9.86 -19.65 -5.48
C PRO A 25 9.73 -20.63 -6.66
N GLY A 26 10.69 -21.57 -6.81
CA GLY A 26 10.70 -22.68 -7.76
C GLY A 26 10.18 -24.04 -7.27
N SER A 27 9.74 -24.18 -6.01
CA SER A 27 9.25 -25.46 -5.46
C SER A 27 7.74 -25.70 -5.65
N LEU A 28 7.00 -24.68 -6.11
CA LEU A 28 5.59 -24.79 -6.49
C LEU A 28 5.46 -25.53 -7.83
N ARG A 29 5.51 -26.86 -7.78
CA ARG A 29 5.35 -27.74 -8.94
C ARG A 29 3.87 -28.02 -9.18
N SER A 30 3.43 -27.98 -10.44
CA SER A 30 2.05 -28.35 -10.83
C SER A 30 1.72 -29.83 -10.57
N ASN A 31 2.74 -30.69 -10.49
CA ASN A 31 2.60 -32.15 -10.36
C ASN A 31 2.92 -32.66 -8.93
N GLY A 32 2.93 -31.78 -7.93
CA GLY A 32 3.11 -32.15 -6.53
C GLY A 32 1.81 -32.65 -5.86
N PRO A 33 1.89 -33.26 -4.67
CA PRO A 33 0.69 -33.55 -3.90
C PRO A 33 -0.09 -32.25 -3.61
N PRO A 34 -1.43 -32.32 -3.53
CA PRO A 34 -2.24 -31.14 -3.25
C PRO A 34 -1.89 -30.55 -1.88
N VAL A 35 -1.74 -29.23 -1.84
CA VAL A 35 -1.28 -28.48 -0.67
C VAL A 35 -2.49 -27.98 0.12
N GLN A 36 -2.50 -28.21 1.44
CA GLN A 36 -3.51 -27.66 2.31
C GLN A 36 -3.26 -26.16 2.53
N VAL A 37 -4.26 -25.32 2.31
CA VAL A 37 -4.12 -23.89 2.54
C VAL A 37 -4.06 -23.63 4.05
N THR A 38 -2.92 -23.16 4.54
CA THR A 38 -2.70 -22.73 5.93
C THR A 38 -2.36 -21.24 5.99
N ALA A 39 -2.41 -20.66 7.20
CA ALA A 39 -2.00 -19.28 7.43
C ALA A 39 -0.54 -19.04 7.00
N LEU A 40 0.36 -19.94 7.42
CA LEU A 40 1.78 -19.91 7.07
C LEU A 40 2.00 -19.97 5.56
N PHE A 41 1.25 -20.82 4.84
CA PHE A 41 1.35 -20.90 3.38
C PHE A 41 1.02 -19.55 2.71
N VAL A 42 -0.01 -18.86 3.19
CA VAL A 42 -0.38 -17.53 2.67
C VAL A 42 0.70 -16.50 3.01
N ALA A 43 1.26 -16.52 4.22
CA ALA A 43 2.30 -15.60 4.64
C ALA A 43 3.61 -15.80 3.85
N GLU A 44 4.08 -17.02 3.70
CA GLU A 44 5.27 -17.35 2.90
C GLU A 44 5.11 -16.94 1.44
N LEU A 45 3.96 -17.25 0.84
CA LEU A 45 3.69 -16.92 -0.56
C LEU A 45 3.65 -15.39 -0.78
N THR A 46 3.07 -14.66 0.16
CA THR A 46 2.95 -13.19 0.07
C THR A 46 4.22 -12.46 0.49
N ALA A 47 5.08 -13.06 1.33
CA ALA A 47 6.39 -12.51 1.67
C ALA A 47 7.26 -12.28 0.42
N ALA A 48 7.23 -13.23 -0.53
CA ALA A 48 7.92 -13.09 -1.81
C ALA A 48 7.40 -11.90 -2.66
N ALA A 49 6.13 -11.50 -2.48
CA ALA A 49 5.57 -10.36 -3.19
C ALA A 49 6.24 -9.03 -2.78
N ARG A 50 6.77 -8.93 -1.55
CA ARG A 50 7.44 -7.71 -1.06
C ARG A 50 8.66 -7.34 -1.90
N SER A 51 9.42 -8.32 -2.36
CA SER A 51 10.59 -8.12 -3.23
C SER A 51 10.23 -8.14 -4.72
N ASN A 52 9.26 -8.98 -5.12
CA ASN A 52 9.02 -9.28 -6.53
C ASN A 52 7.98 -8.36 -7.19
N SER A 53 7.03 -7.82 -6.41
CA SER A 53 5.93 -7.01 -6.96
C SER A 53 6.42 -5.64 -7.46
N PRO A 54 6.22 -5.29 -8.75
CA PRO A 54 6.58 -3.97 -9.27
C PRO A 54 5.84 -2.83 -8.56
N ALA A 55 4.59 -3.06 -8.12
CA ALA A 55 3.79 -2.05 -7.44
C ALA A 55 4.39 -1.67 -6.08
N LEU A 56 4.88 -2.66 -5.33
CA LEU A 56 5.54 -2.43 -4.03
C LEU A 56 6.93 -1.82 -4.20
N ARG A 57 7.68 -2.23 -5.21
CA ARG A 57 8.96 -1.57 -5.55
C ARG A 57 8.77 -0.11 -5.94
N ALA A 58 7.70 0.22 -6.65
CA ALA A 58 7.35 1.61 -6.95
C ALA A 58 6.93 2.39 -5.69
N ALA A 59 6.24 1.76 -4.75
CA ALA A 59 5.90 2.38 -3.46
C ALA A 59 7.15 2.64 -2.60
N ASP A 60 8.06 1.67 -2.51
CA ASP A 60 9.35 1.81 -1.84
C ASP A 60 10.22 2.91 -2.48
N ALA A 61 10.27 2.99 -3.81
CA ALA A 61 10.99 4.05 -4.51
C ALA A 61 10.42 5.45 -4.19
N ARG A 62 9.09 5.58 -4.06
CA ARG A 62 8.45 6.84 -3.63
C ARG A 62 8.78 7.18 -2.18
N PHE A 63 8.77 6.19 -1.29
CA PHE A 63 9.17 6.38 0.10
C PHE A 63 10.62 6.89 0.20
N ARG A 64 11.57 6.21 -0.48
CA ARG A 64 12.97 6.64 -0.54
C ARG A 64 13.16 8.02 -1.18
N SER A 65 12.36 8.36 -2.20
CA SER A 65 12.34 9.71 -2.77
C SER A 65 11.91 10.75 -1.73
N GLY A 66 10.86 10.46 -0.96
CA GLY A 66 10.39 11.35 0.10
C GLY A 66 11.43 11.54 1.22
N GLU A 67 12.11 10.47 1.65
CA GLU A 67 13.20 10.57 2.61
C GLU A 67 14.37 11.39 2.08
N ALA A 68 14.74 11.19 0.81
CA ALA A 68 15.77 11.97 0.14
C ALA A 68 15.37 13.45 0.04
N ASP A 69 14.12 13.76 -0.28
CA ASP A 69 13.59 15.14 -0.31
C ASP A 69 13.66 15.80 1.08
N ALA A 70 13.31 15.07 2.14
CA ALA A 70 13.42 15.55 3.51
C ALA A 70 14.88 15.75 3.94
N ALA A 71 15.81 14.92 3.47
CA ALA A 71 17.24 15.06 3.73
C ALA A 71 17.88 16.18 2.89
N ALA A 72 17.40 16.42 1.67
CA ALA A 72 17.87 17.45 0.75
C ALA A 72 17.48 18.86 1.22
N LEU A 73 16.47 19.00 2.08
CA LEU A 73 16.16 20.27 2.72
C LEU A 73 17.31 20.72 3.62
N ARG A 74 18.08 21.66 3.08
CA ARG A 74 19.16 22.35 3.78
C ARG A 74 18.62 23.01 5.05
N THR A 75 19.23 22.68 6.20
CA THR A 75 18.95 23.36 7.46
C THR A 75 19.65 24.72 7.56
N TRP A 76 20.70 24.91 6.76
CA TRP A 76 21.42 26.14 6.56
C TRP A 76 21.77 26.26 5.08
N ASP A 77 21.41 27.39 4.47
CA ASP A 77 21.67 27.63 3.05
C ASP A 77 23.18 27.81 2.80
N ASP A 78 23.62 27.49 1.59
CA ASP A 78 24.99 27.78 1.17
C ASP A 78 25.17 29.30 0.94
N PRO A 79 26.39 29.82 1.10
CA PRO A 79 26.66 31.22 0.79
C PRO A 79 26.50 31.48 -0.72
N VAL A 80 25.95 32.63 -1.06
CA VAL A 80 25.75 33.08 -2.43
C VAL A 80 26.89 34.03 -2.81
N LEU A 81 27.65 33.66 -3.83
CA LEU A 81 28.63 34.54 -4.44
C LEU A 81 27.94 35.43 -5.48
N SER A 82 28.05 36.75 -5.33
CA SER A 82 27.64 37.73 -6.34
C SER A 82 28.87 38.28 -7.06
N LEU A 83 28.76 38.41 -8.38
CA LEU A 83 29.71 39.11 -9.23
C LEU A 83 28.90 40.02 -10.16
N GLY A 84 29.18 41.31 -10.16
CA GLY A 84 28.42 42.30 -10.91
C GLY A 84 29.32 43.42 -11.42
N GLY A 85 28.78 44.20 -12.35
CA GLY A 85 29.43 45.40 -12.87
C GLY A 85 28.51 46.60 -12.76
N ALA A 86 29.06 47.74 -12.33
CA ALA A 86 28.35 49.01 -12.31
C ALA A 86 28.84 49.89 -13.47
N VAL A 87 27.90 50.34 -14.33
CA VAL A 87 28.19 51.27 -15.41
C VAL A 87 27.40 52.55 -15.18
N GLY A 88 28.10 53.64 -14.97
CA GLY A 88 27.52 54.96 -14.81
C GLY A 88 28.47 56.02 -15.35
N ARG A 89 27.89 57.09 -15.90
CA ARG A 89 28.64 58.24 -16.39
C ARG A 89 28.26 59.44 -15.54
N LYS A 90 29.23 59.99 -14.81
CA LYS A 90 29.06 61.25 -14.08
C LYS A 90 28.70 62.35 -15.09
N ARG A 91 27.57 63.03 -14.87
CA ARG A 91 27.19 64.22 -15.64
C ARG A 91 27.37 65.43 -14.72
N THR A 92 28.33 66.26 -15.08
CA THR A 92 28.59 67.55 -14.41
C THR A 92 27.91 68.64 -15.21
N GLU A 93 26.96 69.33 -14.58
CA GLU A 93 26.36 70.56 -15.11
C GLU A 93 26.80 71.73 -14.26
N ASP A 94 27.50 72.68 -14.90
CA ASP A 94 27.92 73.93 -14.28
C ASP A 94 26.78 74.95 -14.50
N LEU A 95 26.05 75.26 -13.42
CA LEU A 95 25.00 76.27 -13.43
C LEU A 95 25.58 77.59 -12.94
N VAL A 96 25.47 78.62 -13.79
CA VAL A 96 25.83 79.98 -13.45
C VAL A 96 24.55 80.76 -13.24
N PHE A 97 24.34 81.26 -12.03
CA PHE A 97 23.20 82.10 -11.70
C PHE A 97 23.69 83.52 -11.47
N GLU A 98 23.09 84.46 -12.19
CA GLU A 98 23.34 85.88 -12.03
C GLU A 98 22.35 86.44 -11.01
N THR A 99 22.87 87.03 -9.94
CA THR A 99 22.06 87.74 -8.95
C THR A 99 22.42 89.21 -9.01
N MET A 100 21.42 90.07 -9.22
CA MET A 100 21.62 91.51 -9.20
C MET A 100 21.73 92.02 -7.76
N SER A 101 22.82 92.71 -7.47
CA SER A 101 23.05 93.47 -6.24
C SER A 101 23.19 94.95 -6.55
N SER A 102 23.03 95.81 -5.53
CA SER A 102 23.19 97.26 -5.65
C SER A 102 24.59 97.72 -6.07
N ALA A 103 25.59 96.82 -6.05
CA ALA A 103 26.97 97.07 -6.47
C ALA A 103 27.30 96.56 -7.89
N GLY A 104 26.33 96.01 -8.64
CA GLY A 104 26.53 95.39 -9.96
C GLY A 104 26.16 93.90 -9.99
N PRO A 105 26.22 93.24 -11.17
CA PRO A 105 25.90 91.83 -11.29
C PRO A 105 26.95 90.95 -10.59
N ALA A 106 26.51 90.07 -9.70
CA ALA A 106 27.35 89.05 -9.07
C ALA A 106 27.02 87.67 -9.67
N TYR A 107 28.03 87.04 -10.26
CA TYR A 107 27.92 85.71 -10.85
C TYR A 107 28.27 84.64 -9.82
N HIS A 108 27.35 83.70 -9.59
CA HIS A 108 27.56 82.55 -8.71
C HIS A 108 27.58 81.28 -9.55
N SER A 109 28.65 80.49 -9.44
CA SER A 109 28.73 79.17 -10.07
C SER A 109 28.47 78.07 -9.05
N ALA A 110 27.46 77.24 -9.30
CA ALA A 110 27.24 76.00 -8.56
C ALA A 110 27.46 74.82 -9.51
N ARG A 111 28.38 73.92 -9.14
CA ARG A 111 28.61 72.67 -9.86
C ARG A 111 27.69 71.61 -9.28
N LEU A 112 26.70 71.17 -10.05
CA LEU A 112 25.88 70.02 -9.69
C LEU A 112 26.53 68.76 -10.29
N GLU A 113 27.00 67.90 -9.39
CA GLU A 113 27.48 66.58 -9.76
C GLU A 113 26.33 65.58 -9.61
N MET A 114 25.85 65.02 -10.72
CA MET A 114 24.80 64.01 -10.71
C MET A 114 25.27 62.75 -11.46
N GLY A 115 25.15 61.61 -10.79
CA GLY A 115 25.44 60.28 -11.37
C GLY A 115 26.69 59.60 -10.79
N PHE A 116 26.82 58.32 -11.08
CA PHE A 116 27.85 57.40 -10.59
C PHE A 116 29.17 57.58 -11.37
N ASN A 117 30.30 57.71 -10.66
CA ASN A 117 31.61 57.79 -11.30
C ASN A 117 32.40 56.48 -11.15
N ALA A 118 32.43 55.68 -12.21
CA ALA A 118 33.06 54.37 -12.22
C ALA A 118 34.55 54.39 -11.78
N SER A 119 35.30 55.46 -12.10
CA SER A 119 36.72 55.59 -11.75
C SER A 119 37.00 55.92 -10.28
N GLU A 120 36.00 56.41 -9.54
CA GLU A 120 36.11 56.75 -8.12
C GLU A 120 35.45 55.67 -7.24
N GLU A 121 34.29 55.17 -7.65
CA GLU A 121 33.42 54.27 -6.87
C GLU A 121 33.63 52.78 -7.17
N GLY A 122 34.32 52.45 -8.27
CA GLY A 122 34.62 51.08 -8.70
C GLY A 122 33.52 50.47 -9.57
N ASP A 123 33.91 49.88 -10.70
CA ASP A 123 33.01 49.28 -11.69
C ASP A 123 32.83 47.77 -11.51
N LEU A 124 33.72 47.08 -10.80
CA LEU A 124 33.63 45.65 -10.49
C LEU A 124 33.14 45.45 -9.06
N ILE A 125 32.05 44.70 -8.90
CA ILE A 125 31.43 44.36 -7.62
C ILE A 125 31.53 42.86 -7.41
N TYR A 126 32.05 42.43 -6.27
CA TYR A 126 32.01 41.04 -5.83
C TYR A 126 31.49 40.98 -4.40
N GLY A 127 30.69 39.97 -4.08
CA GLY A 127 30.14 39.84 -2.73
C GLY A 127 29.81 38.41 -2.36
N LEU A 128 29.73 38.17 -1.06
CA LEU A 128 29.28 36.92 -0.48
C LEU A 128 28.09 37.21 0.44
N GLU A 129 26.94 36.61 0.18
CA GLU A 129 25.74 36.73 1.01
C GLU A 129 25.38 35.38 1.64
N GLN A 130 25.23 35.34 2.96
CA GLN A 130 24.89 34.14 3.71
C GLN A 130 23.55 34.34 4.44
N LYS A 131 22.56 33.51 4.10
CA LYS A 131 21.31 33.46 4.86
C LYS A 131 21.54 32.79 6.21
N LEU A 132 20.99 33.37 7.28
CA LEU A 132 21.09 32.85 8.63
C LEU A 132 19.91 31.93 8.94
N PRO A 133 20.12 30.75 9.57
CA PRO A 133 19.06 29.79 9.88
C PRO A 133 18.27 30.21 11.13
N LEU A 134 17.71 31.41 11.10
CA LEU A 134 16.97 32.00 12.21
C LEU A 134 15.51 31.54 12.24
N PHE A 135 14.91 31.62 13.42
CA PHE A 135 13.49 31.32 13.68
C PHE A 135 13.03 29.89 13.36
N GLY A 136 13.94 28.98 12.99
CA GLY A 136 13.68 27.55 12.83
C GLY A 136 12.78 27.19 11.64
N LYS A 137 12.70 28.04 10.61
CA LYS A 137 11.91 27.79 9.39
C LYS A 137 12.32 26.48 8.70
N ALA A 138 13.62 26.36 8.38
CA ALA A 138 14.17 25.18 7.72
C ALA A 138 13.94 23.90 8.54
N LYS A 139 14.06 23.98 9.87
CA LYS A 139 13.79 22.84 10.77
C LYS A 139 12.33 22.36 10.67
N ARG A 140 11.35 23.26 10.56
CA ARG A 140 9.93 22.88 10.43
C ARG A 140 9.55 22.45 9.02
N ALA A 141 10.14 23.06 7.99
CA ALA A 141 10.01 22.58 6.62
C ALA A 141 10.53 21.13 6.51
N ARG A 142 11.69 20.85 7.12
CA ARG A 142 12.26 19.50 7.19
C ARG A 142 11.37 18.54 7.99
N ALA A 143 10.82 18.97 9.12
CA ALA A 143 9.90 18.13 9.90
C ALA A 143 8.61 17.80 9.13
N TRP A 144 8.07 18.74 8.35
CA TRP A 144 6.94 18.48 7.45
C TRP A 144 7.32 17.44 6.38
N LYS A 145 8.44 17.62 5.67
CA LYS A 145 8.88 16.66 4.66
C LYS A 145 9.20 15.27 5.23
N LEU A 146 9.72 15.20 6.44
CA LEU A 146 9.93 13.93 7.13
C LEU A 146 8.58 13.25 7.44
N ALA A 147 7.59 13.98 7.96
CA ALA A 147 6.26 13.44 8.22
C ALA A 147 5.55 13.01 6.92
N GLU A 148 5.75 13.75 5.82
CA GLU A 148 5.24 13.37 4.48
C GLU A 148 5.91 12.08 3.97
N ALA A 149 7.22 11.93 4.18
CA ALA A 149 7.93 10.69 3.88
C ALA A 149 7.44 9.52 4.74
N GLU A 150 7.26 9.71 6.05
CA GLU A 150 6.69 8.69 6.95
C GLU A 150 5.29 8.24 6.49
N ALA A 151 4.43 9.17 6.05
CA ALA A 151 3.12 8.85 5.49
C ALA A 151 3.23 8.01 4.20
N LEU A 152 4.21 8.29 3.32
CA LEU A 152 4.49 7.45 2.16
C LEU A 152 4.95 6.04 2.57
N GLY A 153 5.70 5.92 3.67
CA GLY A 153 6.11 4.64 4.23
C GLY A 153 4.91 3.83 4.71
N THR A 154 4.04 4.44 5.52
CA THR A 154 2.77 3.82 5.97
C THR A 154 1.88 3.42 4.81
N ARG A 155 1.83 4.23 3.74
CA ARG A 155 1.09 3.90 2.52
C ARG A 155 1.67 2.69 1.79
N SER A 156 3.00 2.55 1.77
CA SER A 156 3.66 1.37 1.21
C SER A 156 3.34 0.11 2.03
N ASP A 157 3.37 0.21 3.35
CA ASP A 157 2.99 -0.87 4.26
C ASP A 157 1.51 -1.26 4.06
N ALA A 158 0.60 -0.29 3.95
CA ALA A 158 -0.81 -0.53 3.65
C ALA A 158 -1.03 -1.19 2.29
N ALA A 159 -0.27 -0.80 1.26
CA ALA A 159 -0.32 -1.44 -0.05
C ALA A 159 0.13 -2.91 -0.01
N PHE A 160 1.12 -3.24 0.80
CA PHE A 160 1.54 -4.63 1.03
C PHE A 160 0.45 -5.44 1.71
N GLN A 161 -0.16 -4.88 2.76
CA GLN A 161 -1.26 -5.52 3.46
C GLN A 161 -2.47 -5.76 2.54
N GLU A 162 -2.80 -4.83 1.64
CA GLU A 162 -3.85 -5.01 0.64
C GLU A 162 -3.52 -6.12 -0.37
N ILE A 163 -2.28 -6.20 -0.85
CA ILE A 163 -1.84 -7.32 -1.73
C ILE A 163 -1.97 -8.65 -1.01
N ARG A 164 -1.59 -8.70 0.27
CA ARG A 164 -1.69 -9.91 1.10
C ARG A 164 -3.15 -10.34 1.28
N LYS A 165 -4.07 -9.42 1.56
CA LYS A 165 -5.52 -9.70 1.59
C LYS A 165 -6.00 -10.26 0.25
N GLN A 166 -5.73 -9.57 -0.85
CA GLN A 166 -6.18 -9.97 -2.19
C GLN A 166 -5.61 -11.34 -2.60
N ALA A 167 -4.36 -11.62 -2.25
CA ALA A 167 -3.76 -12.92 -2.46
C ALA A 167 -4.46 -14.01 -1.65
N ALA A 168 -4.77 -13.76 -0.37
CA ALA A 168 -5.52 -14.71 0.47
C ALA A 168 -6.91 -15.02 -0.12
N VAL A 169 -7.67 -13.99 -0.53
CA VAL A 169 -8.98 -14.16 -1.21
C VAL A 169 -8.85 -15.04 -2.46
N LEU A 170 -7.82 -14.78 -3.30
CA LEU A 170 -7.59 -15.58 -4.51
C LEU A 170 -7.19 -17.02 -4.19
N ILE A 171 -6.37 -17.24 -3.17
CA ILE A 171 -5.94 -18.58 -2.75
C ILE A 171 -7.15 -19.42 -2.33
N PHE A 172 -8.06 -18.87 -1.51
CA PHE A 172 -9.27 -19.59 -1.12
C PHE A 172 -10.23 -19.80 -2.30
N ALA A 173 -10.34 -18.83 -3.22
CA ALA A 173 -11.10 -19.00 -4.46
C ALA A 173 -10.53 -20.11 -5.36
N ILE A 174 -9.19 -20.24 -5.46
CA ILE A 174 -8.53 -21.34 -6.19
C ILE A 174 -8.83 -22.67 -5.50
N ALA A 175 -8.68 -22.74 -4.17
CA ALA A 175 -8.97 -23.96 -3.41
C ALA A 175 -10.44 -24.38 -3.53
N LEU A 176 -11.37 -23.43 -3.61
CA LEU A 176 -12.78 -23.70 -3.90
C LEU A 176 -12.97 -24.28 -5.30
N SER A 177 -12.34 -23.66 -6.31
CA SER A 177 -12.43 -24.11 -7.71
C SER A 177 -11.88 -25.52 -7.90
N ASP A 178 -10.76 -25.83 -7.25
CA ASP A 178 -10.17 -27.17 -7.20
C ASP A 178 -11.10 -28.16 -6.49
N ARG A 179 -11.68 -27.77 -5.36
CA ARG A 179 -12.64 -28.63 -4.64
C ARG A 179 -13.89 -28.92 -5.48
N ILE A 180 -14.45 -27.93 -6.16
CA ILE A 180 -15.61 -28.12 -7.05
C ILE A 180 -15.22 -29.02 -8.23
N SER A 181 -14.04 -28.83 -8.83
CA SER A 181 -13.54 -29.66 -9.93
C SER A 181 -13.31 -31.12 -9.51
N SER A 182 -12.90 -31.36 -8.26
CA SER A 182 -12.82 -32.69 -7.64
C SER A 182 -14.21 -33.32 -7.48
N ILE A 183 -15.16 -32.58 -6.91
CA ILE A 183 -16.56 -33.03 -6.72
C ILE A 183 -17.20 -33.39 -8.06
N ASP A 184 -17.00 -32.57 -9.09
CA ASP A 184 -17.51 -32.82 -10.43
C ASP A 184 -16.89 -34.10 -11.04
N GLY A 185 -15.59 -34.35 -10.80
CA GLY A 185 -14.92 -35.58 -11.21
C GLY A 185 -15.44 -36.84 -10.50
N GLU A 186 -15.76 -36.73 -9.20
CA GLU A 186 -16.41 -37.79 -8.44
C GLU A 186 -17.80 -38.11 -9.02
N GLU A 187 -18.53 -37.09 -9.49
CA GLU A 187 -19.84 -37.31 -10.11
C GLU A 187 -19.77 -38.00 -11.47
N GLN A 188 -18.82 -37.60 -12.31
CA GLN A 188 -18.57 -38.28 -13.57
C GLN A 188 -18.32 -39.78 -13.36
N SER A 189 -17.48 -40.10 -12.37
CA SER A 189 -17.15 -41.49 -11.99
C SER A 189 -18.37 -42.23 -11.44
N TRP A 190 -19.29 -41.54 -10.75
CA TRP A 190 -20.55 -42.13 -10.28
C TRP A 190 -21.52 -42.41 -11.43
N LEU A 191 -21.67 -41.47 -12.37
CA LEU A 191 -22.51 -41.62 -13.57
C LEU A 191 -22.01 -42.74 -14.47
N GLU A 192 -20.70 -42.90 -14.64
CA GLU A 192 -20.10 -44.02 -15.38
C GLU A 192 -20.57 -45.38 -14.82
N ARG A 193 -20.49 -45.55 -13.50
CA ARG A 193 -20.99 -46.77 -12.84
C ARG A 193 -22.50 -46.94 -12.99
N GLN A 194 -23.29 -45.85 -12.99
CA GLN A 194 -24.73 -45.96 -13.23
C GLN A 194 -25.07 -46.33 -14.68
N ILE A 195 -24.26 -45.90 -15.65
CA ILE A 195 -24.39 -46.31 -17.06
C ILE A 195 -24.19 -47.81 -17.20
N GLU A 196 -23.19 -48.38 -16.52
CA GLU A 196 -22.97 -49.85 -16.49
C GLU A 196 -24.18 -50.59 -15.92
N VAL A 197 -24.72 -50.12 -14.78
CA VAL A 197 -25.93 -50.70 -14.18
C VAL A 197 -27.14 -50.61 -15.12
N ALA A 198 -27.34 -49.47 -15.79
CA ALA A 198 -28.43 -49.30 -16.75
C ALA A 198 -28.29 -50.22 -17.98
N GLN A 199 -27.05 -50.48 -18.43
CA GLN A 199 -26.78 -51.43 -19.52
C GLN A 199 -27.12 -52.87 -19.11
N GLU A 200 -26.78 -53.30 -17.91
CA GLU A 200 -27.16 -54.65 -17.44
C GLU A 200 -28.68 -54.81 -17.33
N ARG A 201 -29.37 -53.77 -16.87
CA ARG A 201 -30.85 -53.78 -16.82
C ARG A 201 -31.49 -53.84 -18.20
N LEU A 202 -30.93 -53.15 -19.19
CA LEU A 202 -31.38 -53.26 -20.57
C LEU A 202 -31.21 -54.69 -21.09
N ARG A 203 -30.07 -55.34 -20.82
CA ARG A 203 -29.83 -56.75 -21.21
C ARG A 203 -30.79 -57.71 -20.51
N ALA A 204 -31.14 -57.44 -19.25
CA ALA A 204 -32.12 -58.19 -18.48
C ALA A 204 -33.58 -57.87 -18.85
N GLY A 205 -33.83 -56.91 -19.75
CA GLY A 205 -35.17 -56.50 -20.20
C GLY A 205 -35.96 -55.63 -19.21
N SER A 206 -35.34 -55.18 -18.11
CA SER A 206 -35.97 -54.38 -17.04
C SER A 206 -35.61 -52.88 -17.07
N GLY A 207 -34.89 -52.46 -18.12
CA GLY A 207 -34.47 -51.07 -18.36
C GLY A 207 -34.61 -50.68 -19.82
N GLY A 208 -34.54 -49.37 -20.11
CA GLY A 208 -34.75 -48.83 -21.45
C GLY A 208 -33.52 -48.09 -22.01
N LEU A 209 -33.38 -48.08 -23.34
CA LEU A 209 -32.31 -47.32 -24.03
C LEU A 209 -32.36 -45.82 -23.69
N ALA A 210 -33.55 -45.27 -23.44
CA ALA A 210 -33.75 -43.89 -23.05
C ALA A 210 -33.05 -43.53 -21.72
N GLU A 211 -32.98 -44.47 -20.76
CA GLU A 211 -32.30 -44.27 -19.47
C GLU A 211 -30.79 -44.15 -19.64
N ILE A 212 -30.19 -45.01 -20.48
CA ILE A 212 -28.76 -44.98 -20.82
C ILE A 212 -28.40 -43.66 -21.50
N ASN A 213 -29.20 -43.24 -22.49
CA ASN A 213 -28.98 -41.98 -23.19
C ASN A 213 -29.07 -40.78 -22.23
N LYS A 214 -30.03 -40.79 -21.29
CA LYS A 214 -30.17 -39.75 -20.29
C LYS A 214 -28.95 -39.67 -19.36
N LEU A 215 -28.44 -40.82 -18.89
CA LEU A 215 -27.22 -40.89 -18.07
C LEU A 215 -25.97 -40.41 -18.81
N ARG A 216 -25.83 -40.77 -20.10
CA ARG A 216 -24.75 -40.26 -20.96
C ARG A 216 -24.82 -38.75 -21.13
N SER A 217 -26.01 -38.22 -21.42
CA SER A 217 -26.20 -36.76 -21.54
C SER A 217 -25.87 -36.02 -20.24
N GLU A 218 -26.25 -36.55 -19.08
CA GLU A 218 -25.84 -35.95 -17.79
C GLU A 218 -24.31 -36.01 -17.61
N LYS A 219 -23.67 -37.16 -17.91
CA LYS A 219 -22.20 -37.29 -17.82
C LYS A 219 -21.49 -36.23 -18.68
N ASP A 220 -21.92 -36.06 -19.93
CA ASP A 220 -21.35 -35.09 -20.86
C ASP A 220 -21.54 -33.64 -20.35
N GLN A 221 -22.69 -33.34 -19.75
CA GLN A 221 -22.94 -32.04 -19.11
C GLN A 221 -22.00 -31.78 -17.92
N TRP A 222 -21.76 -32.79 -17.08
CA TRP A 222 -20.81 -32.68 -15.96
C TRP A 222 -19.37 -32.54 -16.43
N GLU A 223 -18.99 -33.21 -17.52
CA GLU A 223 -17.68 -33.01 -18.15
C GLU A 223 -17.46 -31.59 -18.60
N GLN A 224 -18.47 -31.02 -19.28
CA GLN A 224 -18.38 -29.64 -19.73
C GLN A 224 -18.31 -28.67 -18.56
N ARG A 225 -19.10 -28.88 -17.49
CA ARG A 225 -19.03 -28.05 -16.26
C ARG A 225 -17.65 -28.10 -15.61
N ARG A 226 -17.08 -29.29 -15.47
CA ARG A 226 -15.74 -29.48 -14.89
C ARG A 226 -14.66 -28.78 -15.72
N ARG A 227 -14.73 -28.84 -17.05
CA ARG A 227 -13.81 -28.12 -17.94
C ARG A 227 -13.90 -26.61 -17.75
N VAL A 228 -15.12 -26.07 -17.63
CA VAL A 228 -15.34 -24.64 -17.36
C VAL A 228 -14.77 -24.23 -16.00
N GLU A 229 -14.98 -25.06 -14.96
CA GLU A 229 -14.44 -24.78 -13.63
C GLU A 229 -12.91 -24.83 -13.58
N MET A 230 -12.28 -25.79 -14.27
CA MET A 230 -10.82 -25.83 -14.41
C MET A 230 -10.26 -24.57 -15.09
N GLN A 231 -10.90 -24.12 -16.18
CA GLN A 231 -10.51 -22.87 -16.85
C GLN A 231 -10.65 -21.66 -15.92
N ARG A 232 -11.68 -21.63 -15.06
CA ARG A 232 -11.83 -20.60 -14.03
C ARG A 232 -10.69 -20.67 -13.01
N GLY A 233 -10.32 -21.86 -12.55
CA GLY A 233 -9.17 -22.08 -11.68
C GLY A 233 -7.86 -21.56 -12.27
N ASP A 234 -7.62 -21.80 -13.56
CA ASP A 234 -6.43 -21.32 -14.29
C ASP A 234 -6.39 -19.78 -14.39
N GLN A 235 -7.55 -19.14 -14.58
CA GLN A 235 -7.67 -17.68 -14.56
C GLN A 235 -7.35 -17.11 -13.18
N LEU A 236 -7.84 -17.73 -12.11
CA LEU A 236 -7.56 -17.32 -10.74
C LEU A 236 -6.06 -17.48 -10.39
N ARG A 237 -5.42 -18.57 -10.81
CA ARG A 237 -3.97 -18.79 -10.67
C ARG A 237 -3.16 -17.73 -11.42
N SER A 238 -3.56 -17.40 -12.64
CA SER A 238 -2.95 -16.36 -13.46
C SER A 238 -3.03 -14.98 -12.79
N GLU A 239 -4.18 -14.67 -12.21
CA GLU A 239 -4.43 -13.44 -11.45
C GLU A 239 -3.58 -13.37 -10.18
N LEU A 240 -3.48 -14.47 -9.43
CA LEU A 240 -2.62 -14.58 -8.25
C LEU A 240 -1.15 -14.38 -8.63
N ASN A 241 -0.67 -15.07 -9.66
CA ASN A 241 0.70 -14.94 -10.16
C ASN A 241 1.04 -13.49 -10.50
N ARG A 242 0.14 -12.77 -11.19
CA ARG A 242 0.31 -11.35 -11.51
C ARG A 242 0.50 -10.49 -10.25
N ARG A 243 -0.30 -10.71 -9.20
CA ARG A 243 -0.22 -9.94 -7.94
C ARG A 243 1.07 -10.21 -7.17
N LEU A 244 1.54 -11.46 -7.20
CA LEU A 244 2.81 -11.88 -6.59
C LEU A 244 4.05 -11.42 -7.39
N GLY A 245 3.86 -10.80 -8.57
CA GLY A 245 4.96 -10.43 -9.46
C GLY A 245 5.63 -11.63 -10.14
N ARG A 246 4.90 -12.75 -10.26
CA ARG A 246 5.34 -13.97 -10.97
C ARG A 246 4.85 -13.93 -12.42
N SER A 247 5.48 -14.72 -13.28
CA SER A 247 4.97 -14.97 -14.64
C SER A 247 3.53 -15.49 -14.58
N VAL A 248 2.65 -14.97 -15.44
CA VAL A 248 1.22 -15.32 -15.45
C VAL A 248 1.02 -16.84 -15.60
N GLY A 249 1.82 -17.48 -16.48
CA GLY A 249 1.79 -18.93 -16.71
C GLY A 249 2.69 -19.74 -15.78
N ALA A 250 3.19 -19.17 -14.68
CA ALA A 250 3.98 -19.94 -13.73
C ALA A 250 3.13 -21.06 -13.11
N PRO A 251 3.65 -22.30 -13.03
CA PRO A 251 2.91 -23.41 -12.47
C PRO A 251 2.55 -23.15 -11.01
N PHE A 252 1.38 -23.65 -10.62
CA PHE A 252 0.85 -23.55 -9.26
C PHE A 252 0.28 -24.91 -8.84
N PRO A 253 0.52 -25.39 -7.62
CA PRO A 253 -0.02 -26.67 -7.16
C PRO A 253 -1.55 -26.64 -7.04
N GLU A 254 -2.15 -27.81 -6.92
CA GLU A 254 -3.54 -27.96 -6.51
C GLU A 254 -3.69 -27.61 -5.03
N LEU A 255 -4.75 -26.88 -4.68
CA LEU A 255 -5.01 -26.41 -3.33
C LEU A 255 -6.21 -27.13 -2.70
N ARG A 256 -6.08 -27.48 -1.43
CA ARG A 256 -7.16 -28.05 -0.62
C ARG A 256 -7.68 -27.03 0.37
N LEU A 257 -9.01 -26.94 0.43
CA LEU A 257 -9.69 -26.16 1.45
C LEU A 257 -9.33 -26.70 2.84
N PRO A 258 -9.04 -25.81 3.81
CA PRO A 258 -8.84 -26.20 5.20
C PRO A 258 -10.18 -26.55 5.88
N GLU A 259 -10.08 -27.04 7.12
CA GLU A 259 -11.27 -27.32 7.93
C GLU A 259 -12.01 -26.05 8.35
N LEU A 260 -13.26 -26.21 8.80
CA LEU A 260 -14.07 -25.10 9.29
C LEU A 260 -13.43 -24.42 10.49
N TRP A 261 -13.41 -23.08 10.46
CA TRP A 261 -12.93 -22.31 11.60
C TRP A 261 -13.95 -22.33 12.75
N PRO A 262 -13.49 -22.35 14.02
CA PRO A 262 -14.36 -22.24 15.19
C PRO A 262 -15.20 -20.96 15.24
N ALA A 263 -16.16 -20.89 16.17
CA ALA A 263 -16.94 -19.68 16.40
C ALA A 263 -16.05 -18.55 16.92
N LEU A 264 -16.24 -17.33 16.43
CA LEU A 264 -15.64 -16.14 17.02
C LEU A 264 -16.32 -15.85 18.37
N ARG A 265 -15.53 -15.52 19.40
CA ARG A 265 -16.03 -15.30 20.77
C ARG A 265 -16.01 -13.83 21.18
N ASP A 266 -14.96 -13.08 20.84
CA ASP A 266 -14.75 -11.72 21.39
C ASP A 266 -14.74 -10.61 20.33
N HIS A 267 -15.95 -10.23 19.91
CA HIS A 267 -16.14 -9.14 18.95
C HIS A 267 -15.59 -7.79 19.42
N ARG A 268 -15.67 -7.47 20.73
CA ARG A 268 -15.22 -6.18 21.25
C ARG A 268 -13.70 -6.06 21.21
N ARG A 269 -12.98 -7.15 21.51
CA ARG A 269 -11.53 -7.18 21.42
C ARG A 269 -11.06 -7.03 19.97
N LEU A 270 -11.70 -7.72 19.03
CA LEU A 270 -11.41 -7.56 17.59
C LEU A 270 -11.62 -6.12 17.13
N LEU A 271 -12.70 -5.48 17.57
CA LEU A 271 -12.98 -4.07 17.24
C LEU A 271 -11.87 -3.14 17.76
N ASN A 272 -11.50 -3.27 19.03
CA ASN A 272 -10.45 -2.44 19.64
C ASN A 272 -9.10 -2.62 18.95
N LEU A 273 -8.78 -3.86 18.54
CA LEU A 273 -7.54 -4.15 17.83
C LEU A 273 -7.54 -3.49 16.44
N ALA A 274 -8.64 -3.58 15.71
CA ALA A 274 -8.73 -2.98 14.39
C ALA A 274 -8.71 -1.44 14.42
N LEU A 275 -9.39 -0.80 15.40
CA LEU A 275 -9.29 0.65 15.58
C LEU A 275 -7.86 1.14 15.90
N ARG A 276 -7.01 0.24 16.39
CA ARG A 276 -5.60 0.51 16.67
C ARG A 276 -4.72 0.28 15.45
N ASP A 277 -4.85 -0.88 14.82
CA ASP A 277 -3.86 -1.43 13.89
C ASP A 277 -4.35 -1.56 12.43
N ASP A 278 -5.58 -1.15 12.09
CA ASP A 278 -6.08 -1.15 10.70
C ASP A 278 -5.19 -0.25 9.80
N PRO A 279 -4.70 -0.77 8.66
CA PRO A 279 -3.80 -0.03 7.77
C PRO A 279 -4.36 1.30 7.24
N ARG A 280 -5.68 1.41 7.04
CA ARG A 280 -6.32 2.64 6.55
C ARG A 280 -6.36 3.70 7.65
N ILE A 281 -6.66 3.30 8.89
CA ILE A 281 -6.62 4.22 10.04
C ILE A 281 -5.18 4.70 10.27
N LEU A 282 -4.20 3.80 10.21
CA LEU A 282 -2.78 4.17 10.33
C LEU A 282 -2.34 5.14 9.23
N MET A 283 -2.78 4.91 7.98
CA MET A 283 -2.53 5.82 6.87
C MET A 283 -3.15 7.20 7.12
N SER A 284 -4.45 7.28 7.44
CA SER A 284 -5.16 8.53 7.76
C SER A 284 -4.50 9.29 8.93
N ARG A 285 -4.04 8.57 9.96
CA ARG A 285 -3.29 9.16 11.10
C ARG A 285 -1.95 9.75 10.65
N SER A 286 -1.19 9.04 9.83
CA SER A 286 0.10 9.53 9.31
C SER A 286 -0.08 10.75 8.38
N GLU A 287 -1.14 10.79 7.57
CA GLU A 287 -1.48 11.93 6.72
C GLU A 287 -1.90 13.14 7.55
N SER A 288 -2.66 12.95 8.63
CA SER A 288 -2.99 14.02 9.60
C SER A 288 -1.74 14.61 10.26
N VAL A 289 -0.79 13.76 10.70
CA VAL A 289 0.49 14.23 11.26
C VAL A 289 1.26 15.06 10.24
N ALA A 290 1.31 14.63 8.97
CA ALA A 290 1.94 15.39 7.89
C ALA A 290 1.23 16.74 7.62
N ALA A 291 -0.11 16.76 7.66
CA ALA A 291 -0.91 17.96 7.49
C ALA A 291 -0.71 18.97 8.64
N LEU A 292 -0.66 18.51 9.90
CA LEU A 292 -0.36 19.35 11.05
C LEU A 292 1.07 19.92 10.99
N ALA A 293 2.05 19.10 10.57
CA ALA A 293 3.42 19.55 10.37
C ALA A 293 3.51 20.63 9.27
N ARG A 294 2.71 20.50 8.21
CA ARG A 294 2.58 21.50 7.14
C ARG A 294 2.01 22.83 7.66
N VAL A 295 0.94 22.80 8.45
CA VAL A 295 0.36 24.01 9.07
C VAL A 295 1.43 24.78 9.86
N GLU A 296 2.24 24.06 10.62
CA GLU A 296 3.27 24.67 11.46
C GLU A 296 4.49 25.17 10.65
N ALA A 297 4.81 24.53 9.51
CA ALA A 297 5.78 25.05 8.54
C ALA A 297 5.26 26.35 7.88
N THR A 298 4.01 26.38 7.46
CA THR A 298 3.34 27.58 6.91
C THR A 298 3.21 28.69 7.93
N ARG A 299 2.98 28.36 9.20
CA ARG A 299 2.98 29.35 10.29
C ARG A 299 4.36 29.99 10.46
N ARG A 300 5.44 29.21 10.35
CA ARG A 300 6.82 29.73 10.45
C ARG A 300 7.30 30.47 9.21
N SER A 301 6.76 30.20 8.03
CA SER A 301 7.15 30.92 6.81
C SER A 301 6.89 32.44 6.90
N ARG A 302 5.96 32.86 7.77
CA ARG A 302 5.65 34.26 8.10
C ARG A 302 6.75 35.01 8.87
N ARG A 303 7.78 34.34 9.38
CA ARG A 303 8.90 35.01 10.05
C ARG A 303 9.78 35.71 9.00
N PRO A 304 10.57 36.73 9.36
CA PRO A 304 11.53 37.30 8.41
C PRO A 304 12.68 36.31 8.16
N ASP A 305 13.25 36.36 6.97
CA ASP A 305 14.55 35.80 6.60
C ASP A 305 15.59 36.92 6.73
N VAL A 306 16.71 36.61 7.37
CA VAL A 306 17.82 37.56 7.58
C VAL A 306 19.06 36.97 6.92
N ALA A 307 19.75 37.77 6.13
CA ALA A 307 21.04 37.41 5.57
C ALA A 307 22.08 38.48 5.90
N LEU A 308 23.32 38.04 6.00
CA LEU A 308 24.48 38.91 6.15
C LEU A 308 25.35 38.75 4.92
N GLY A 309 25.75 39.87 4.33
CA GLY A 309 26.61 39.93 3.17
C GLY A 309 27.83 40.80 3.40
N ILE A 310 28.88 40.50 2.64
CA ILE A 310 30.07 41.33 2.52
C ILE A 310 30.25 41.57 1.02
N GLU A 311 30.32 42.84 0.63
CA GLU A 311 30.52 43.29 -0.75
C GLU A 311 31.82 44.10 -0.84
N GLY A 312 32.59 43.89 -1.89
CA GLY A 312 33.79 44.65 -2.23
C GLY A 312 33.66 45.28 -3.61
N ARG A 313 34.12 46.52 -3.74
CA ARG A 313 34.14 47.27 -4.99
C ARG A 313 35.56 47.60 -5.41
N GLN A 314 35.86 47.36 -6.68
CA GLN A 314 37.17 47.57 -7.29
C GLN A 314 37.02 48.28 -8.63
N PHE A 315 38.02 49.09 -8.99
CA PHE A 315 38.09 49.66 -10.34
C PHE A 315 38.92 48.76 -11.27
N SER A 316 38.33 48.32 -12.37
CA SER A 316 38.88 47.38 -13.34
C SER A 316 40.12 47.93 -14.07
N GLY A 317 40.24 49.26 -14.20
CA GLY A 317 41.37 49.90 -14.87
C GLY A 317 42.71 49.74 -14.14
N ASP A 318 42.75 49.97 -12.81
CA ASP A 318 43.99 49.96 -12.01
C ASP A 318 44.03 48.84 -10.96
N GLY A 319 42.95 48.08 -10.81
CA GLY A 319 42.84 47.02 -9.79
C GLY A 319 42.84 47.55 -8.35
N THR A 320 42.67 48.86 -8.13
CA THR A 320 42.62 49.44 -6.78
C THR A 320 41.30 49.09 -6.09
N PHE A 321 41.38 48.51 -4.89
CA PHE A 321 40.23 48.36 -3.99
C PHE A 321 39.72 49.74 -3.56
N ARG A 322 38.41 49.97 -3.66
CA ARG A 322 37.80 51.27 -3.37
C ARG A 322 36.99 51.23 -2.09
N GLU A 323 36.10 50.27 -1.96
CA GLU A 323 35.14 50.22 -0.86
C GLU A 323 34.80 48.79 -0.46
N GLY A 324 34.61 48.55 0.85
CA GLY A 324 34.06 47.32 1.40
C GLY A 324 32.80 47.63 2.20
N MET A 325 31.71 46.93 1.92
CA MET A 325 30.41 47.15 2.52
C MET A 325 29.93 45.87 3.22
N PHE A 326 29.50 45.99 4.47
CA PHE A 326 28.77 44.94 5.16
C PHE A 326 27.27 45.19 4.99
N THR A 327 26.56 44.23 4.41
CA THR A 327 25.13 44.32 4.17
C THR A 327 24.38 43.38 5.12
N ALA A 328 23.28 43.85 5.69
CA ALA A 328 22.34 43.01 6.42
C ALA A 328 20.99 43.15 5.73
N SER A 329 20.54 42.10 5.05
CA SER A 329 19.26 42.08 4.35
C SER A 329 18.22 41.36 5.22
N MET A 330 17.01 41.91 5.32
CA MET A 330 15.88 41.19 5.89
C MET A 330 14.64 41.39 5.05
N ASN A 331 13.89 40.32 4.79
CA ASN A 331 12.57 40.48 4.20
C ASN A 331 11.57 40.88 5.30
N ILE A 332 10.64 41.78 4.96
CA ILE A 332 9.62 42.24 5.91
C ILE A 332 8.24 41.74 5.48
N PRO A 333 7.73 40.63 6.06
CA PRO A 333 6.55 39.92 5.55
C PRO A 333 5.20 40.57 5.91
N TRP A 334 5.16 41.83 6.39
CA TRP A 334 3.91 42.48 6.80
C TRP A 334 3.05 43.01 5.65
N PHE A 335 3.63 43.31 4.48
CA PHE A 335 2.89 43.95 3.37
C PHE A 335 1.92 42.98 2.68
N ASN A 336 2.20 41.68 2.73
CA ASN A 336 1.39 40.62 2.11
C ASN A 336 0.62 39.78 3.14
N ARG A 337 0.22 40.38 4.28
CA ARG A 337 -0.44 39.67 5.39
C ARG A 337 -1.66 38.83 4.94
N ALA A 338 -2.50 39.38 4.06
CA ALA A 338 -3.68 38.69 3.54
C ALA A 338 -3.32 37.39 2.79
N ARG A 339 -2.18 37.34 2.07
CA ARG A 339 -1.71 36.12 1.39
C ARG A 339 -1.29 35.06 2.40
N TYR A 340 -0.49 35.44 3.40
CA TYR A 340 -0.07 34.52 4.46
C TYR A 340 -1.25 34.00 5.30
N GLU A 341 -2.29 34.81 5.50
CA GLU A 341 -3.54 34.39 6.15
C GLU A 341 -4.27 33.35 5.31
N LYS A 342 -4.40 33.55 3.98
CA LYS A 342 -4.99 32.57 3.06
C LYS A 342 -4.19 31.27 2.98
N ASP A 343 -2.86 31.34 2.95
CA ASP A 343 -2.00 30.14 2.94
C ASP A 343 -2.18 29.30 4.22
N PHE A 344 -2.25 29.96 5.38
CA PHE A 344 -2.52 29.29 6.65
C PHE A 344 -3.94 28.73 6.71
N ALA A 345 -4.95 29.50 6.28
CA ALA A 345 -6.34 29.03 6.26
C ALA A 345 -6.51 27.81 5.35
N ARG A 346 -5.83 27.79 4.19
CA ARG A 346 -5.79 26.62 3.29
C ARG A 346 -5.21 25.41 4.01
N ASP A 347 -4.02 25.53 4.61
CA ASP A 347 -3.35 24.39 5.24
C ASP A 347 -4.09 23.94 6.52
N ALA A 348 -4.70 24.87 7.26
CA ALA A 348 -5.54 24.55 8.42
C ALA A 348 -6.80 23.78 8.01
N ALA A 349 -7.48 24.18 6.93
CA ALA A 349 -8.62 23.43 6.39
C ALA A 349 -8.22 22.04 5.90
N LEU A 350 -7.02 21.87 5.33
CA LEU A 350 -6.49 20.56 4.95
C LEU A 350 -6.18 19.68 6.18
N ALA A 351 -5.70 20.26 7.27
CA ALA A 351 -5.50 19.53 8.53
C ALA A 351 -6.83 19.10 9.17
N GLU A 352 -7.83 19.99 9.19
CA GLU A 352 -9.19 19.66 9.62
C GLU A 352 -9.81 18.54 8.77
N ALA A 353 -9.66 18.60 7.44
CA ALA A 353 -10.10 17.53 6.56
C ALA A 353 -9.41 16.20 6.85
N ALA A 354 -8.10 16.21 7.17
CA ALA A 354 -7.36 15.00 7.54
C ALA A 354 -7.82 14.41 8.89
N GLU A 355 -8.18 15.25 9.86
CA GLU A 355 -8.78 14.79 11.13
C GLU A 355 -10.17 14.16 10.92
N LEU A 356 -11.01 14.79 10.09
CA LEU A 356 -12.32 14.23 9.74
C LEU A 356 -12.17 12.91 8.96
N GLN A 357 -11.13 12.76 8.13
CA GLN A 357 -10.83 11.53 7.42
C GLN A 357 -10.48 10.38 8.37
N ILE A 358 -9.79 10.65 9.50
CA ILE A 358 -9.56 9.63 10.53
C ILE A 358 -10.90 9.14 11.08
N ARG A 359 -11.80 10.08 11.44
CA ARG A 359 -13.11 9.71 12.00
C ARG A 359 -13.95 8.91 11.00
N GLN A 360 -13.90 9.28 9.72
CA GLN A 360 -14.55 8.53 8.66
C GLN A 360 -13.99 7.10 8.55
N SER A 361 -12.67 6.94 8.55
CA SER A 361 -12.01 5.62 8.52
C SER A 361 -12.37 4.76 9.74
N GLU A 362 -12.48 5.35 10.94
CA GLU A 362 -12.93 4.64 12.15
C GLU A 362 -14.35 4.07 11.98
N LEU A 363 -15.29 4.88 11.49
CA LEU A 363 -16.67 4.47 11.26
C LEU A 363 -16.78 3.38 10.17
N GLU A 364 -15.97 3.49 9.11
CA GLU A 364 -15.88 2.47 8.06
C GLU A 364 -15.38 1.13 8.61
N VAL A 365 -14.33 1.15 9.42
CA VAL A 365 -13.77 -0.05 10.07
C VAL A 365 -14.76 -0.66 11.05
N GLU A 366 -15.46 0.14 11.86
CA GLU A 366 -16.52 -0.32 12.76
C GLU A 366 -17.64 -1.07 12.00
N ALA A 367 -18.10 -0.49 10.89
CA ALA A 367 -19.13 -1.08 10.04
C ALA A 367 -18.64 -2.37 9.36
N GLU A 368 -17.40 -2.37 8.86
CA GLU A 368 -16.80 -3.51 8.18
C GLU A 368 -16.61 -4.70 9.12
N ILE A 369 -16.09 -4.49 10.34
CA ILE A 369 -15.92 -5.57 11.31
C ILE A 369 -17.26 -6.19 11.68
N THR A 370 -18.29 -5.37 11.90
CA THR A 370 -19.64 -5.87 12.17
C THR A 370 -20.18 -6.72 11.01
N LYS A 371 -19.92 -6.30 9.77
CA LYS A 371 -20.28 -7.06 8.57
C LYS A 371 -19.50 -8.38 8.49
N LEU A 372 -18.19 -8.33 8.68
CA LEU A 372 -17.29 -9.48 8.61
C LEU A 372 -17.62 -10.52 9.66
N THR A 373 -17.77 -10.15 10.94
CA THR A 373 -18.09 -11.12 11.99
C THR A 373 -19.44 -11.79 11.75
N ARG A 374 -20.46 -11.04 11.33
CA ARG A 374 -21.77 -11.60 10.98
C ARG A 374 -21.70 -12.52 9.76
N GLY A 375 -20.92 -12.14 8.76
CA GLY A 375 -20.68 -12.95 7.56
C GLY A 375 -19.98 -14.26 7.88
N ILE A 376 -18.93 -14.22 8.71
CA ILE A 376 -18.19 -15.40 9.18
C ILE A 376 -19.13 -16.35 9.92
N ASP A 377 -19.96 -15.84 10.83
CA ASP A 377 -20.94 -16.65 11.57
C ASP A 377 -22.04 -17.22 10.65
N ALA A 378 -22.44 -16.50 9.60
CA ALA A 378 -23.40 -16.98 8.62
C ALA A 378 -22.80 -18.11 7.76
N ALA A 379 -21.63 -17.88 7.16
CA ALA A 379 -20.91 -18.85 6.32
C ALA A 379 -20.59 -20.14 7.10
N ARG A 380 -20.17 -20.00 8.38
CA ARG A 380 -19.94 -21.13 9.27
C ARG A 380 -21.21 -21.96 9.50
N ARG A 381 -22.33 -21.32 9.83
CA ARG A 381 -23.61 -22.00 10.05
C ARG A 381 -24.11 -22.69 8.80
N GLU A 382 -23.90 -22.08 7.63
CA GLU A 382 -24.25 -22.65 6.33
C GLU A 382 -23.45 -23.93 6.02
N ALA A 383 -22.14 -23.89 6.24
CA ALA A 383 -21.29 -25.06 6.05
C ALA A 383 -21.59 -26.17 7.06
N GLN A 384 -21.85 -25.83 8.33
CA GLN A 384 -22.24 -26.79 9.36
C GLN A 384 -23.58 -27.46 9.04
N LEU A 385 -24.59 -26.68 8.65
CA LEU A 385 -25.89 -27.20 8.22
C LEU A 385 -25.72 -28.18 7.05
N SER A 386 -24.92 -27.82 6.06
CA SER A 386 -24.63 -28.68 4.92
C SER A 386 -23.97 -29.98 5.36
N ARG A 387 -22.90 -29.89 6.15
CA ARG A 387 -22.10 -31.04 6.59
C ARG A 387 -22.84 -32.00 7.51
N GLU A 388 -23.56 -31.47 8.50
CA GLU A 388 -24.16 -32.27 9.58
C GLU A 388 -25.58 -32.76 9.25
N ILE A 389 -26.32 -32.02 8.42
CA ILE A 389 -27.75 -32.29 8.17
C ILE A 389 -28.01 -32.62 6.71
N LEU A 390 -27.57 -31.77 5.76
CA LEU A 390 -27.96 -31.92 4.36
C LEU A 390 -27.24 -33.08 3.68
N LEU A 391 -25.92 -33.24 3.89
CA LEU A 391 -25.15 -34.31 3.27
C LEU A 391 -25.61 -35.71 3.71
N PRO A 392 -25.78 -36.02 5.01
CA PRO A 392 -26.25 -37.35 5.42
C PRO A 392 -27.66 -37.65 4.90
N ARG A 393 -28.57 -36.67 4.94
CA ARG A 393 -29.94 -36.84 4.43
C ARG A 393 -29.98 -36.99 2.91
N GLY A 394 -29.17 -36.22 2.20
CA GLY A 394 -29.03 -36.32 0.74
C GLY A 394 -28.52 -37.69 0.33
N GLN A 395 -27.52 -38.22 1.04
CA GLN A 395 -26.99 -39.56 0.80
C GLN A 395 -28.06 -40.64 1.02
N GLN A 396 -28.80 -40.59 2.14
CA GLN A 396 -29.92 -41.52 2.39
C GLN A 396 -31.01 -41.45 1.31
N SER A 397 -31.31 -40.25 0.80
CA SER A 397 -32.27 -40.07 -0.29
C SER A 397 -31.78 -40.71 -1.59
N VAL A 398 -30.50 -40.50 -1.95
CA VAL A 398 -29.88 -41.12 -3.13
C VAL A 398 -29.89 -42.65 -3.01
N ASP A 399 -29.52 -43.20 -1.86
CA ASP A 399 -29.46 -44.65 -1.65
C ASP A 399 -30.85 -45.30 -1.74
N SER A 400 -31.86 -44.64 -1.17
CA SER A 400 -33.26 -45.08 -1.23
C SER A 400 -33.81 -45.02 -2.66
N ALA A 401 -33.62 -43.88 -3.35
CA ALA A 401 -34.08 -43.71 -4.73
C ALA A 401 -33.38 -44.70 -5.67
N ARG A 402 -32.07 -44.90 -5.50
CA ARG A 402 -31.29 -45.84 -6.29
C ARG A 402 -31.75 -47.28 -6.08
N SER A 403 -32.00 -47.69 -4.84
CA SER A 403 -32.49 -49.04 -4.54
C SER A 403 -33.85 -49.31 -5.18
N ALA A 404 -34.77 -48.34 -5.08
CA ALA A 404 -36.08 -48.43 -5.72
C ALA A 404 -35.99 -48.48 -7.25
N TRP A 405 -35.09 -47.68 -7.85
CA TRP A 405 -34.86 -47.73 -9.29
C TRP A 405 -34.32 -49.10 -9.72
N ILE A 406 -33.28 -49.62 -9.05
CA ILE A 406 -32.68 -50.92 -9.38
C ILE A 406 -33.69 -52.06 -9.27
N SER A 407 -34.58 -52.05 -8.28
CA SER A 407 -35.64 -53.05 -8.12
C SER A 407 -36.81 -52.88 -9.08
N GLY A 408 -36.81 -51.85 -9.94
CA GLY A 408 -37.90 -51.53 -10.87
C GLY A 408 -39.12 -50.86 -10.22
N ALA A 409 -39.11 -50.64 -8.90
CA ALA A 409 -40.20 -49.98 -8.18
C ALA A 409 -40.17 -48.44 -8.30
N GLY A 410 -39.07 -47.88 -8.82
CA GLY A 410 -38.86 -46.44 -8.97
C GLY A 410 -38.30 -46.05 -10.34
N ASN A 411 -38.17 -44.74 -10.57
CA ASN A 411 -37.72 -44.14 -11.83
C ASN A 411 -36.33 -43.52 -11.70
N LEU A 412 -35.49 -43.63 -12.74
CA LEU A 412 -34.18 -42.97 -12.85
C LEU A 412 -34.25 -41.46 -12.56
N ALA A 413 -35.34 -40.78 -12.94
CA ALA A 413 -35.50 -39.36 -12.69
C ALA A 413 -35.39 -38.99 -11.19
N MET A 414 -35.94 -39.83 -10.30
CA MET A 414 -35.83 -39.61 -8.85
C MET A 414 -34.40 -39.79 -8.36
N VAL A 415 -33.65 -40.75 -8.93
CA VAL A 415 -32.24 -40.94 -8.60
C VAL A 415 -31.41 -39.72 -8.98
N LEU A 416 -31.59 -39.21 -10.20
CA LEU A 416 -30.87 -38.04 -10.70
C LEU A 416 -31.23 -36.78 -9.91
N GLU A 417 -32.48 -36.60 -9.52
CA GLU A 417 -32.91 -35.46 -8.71
C GLU A 417 -32.33 -35.53 -7.28
N SER A 418 -32.47 -36.66 -6.58
CA SER A 418 -31.84 -36.87 -5.27
C SER A 418 -30.33 -36.65 -5.33
N ARG A 419 -29.68 -37.11 -6.42
CA ARG A 419 -28.25 -36.93 -6.63
C ARG A 419 -27.89 -35.47 -6.82
N ARG A 420 -28.66 -34.71 -7.61
CA ARG A 420 -28.49 -33.27 -7.80
C ARG A 420 -28.62 -32.49 -6.48
N MET A 421 -29.59 -32.85 -5.62
CA MET A 421 -29.73 -32.25 -4.29
C MET A 421 -28.51 -32.51 -3.40
N LEU A 422 -27.95 -33.74 -3.43
CA LEU A 422 -26.72 -34.06 -2.70
C LEU A 422 -25.53 -33.24 -3.22
N PHE A 423 -25.40 -33.03 -4.53
CA PHE A 423 -24.36 -32.18 -5.09
C PHE A 423 -24.47 -30.72 -4.69
N GLU A 424 -25.68 -30.18 -4.69
CA GLU A 424 -25.87 -28.80 -4.26
C GLU A 424 -25.44 -28.65 -2.80
N ALA A 425 -25.75 -29.62 -1.94
CA ALA A 425 -25.28 -29.63 -0.55
C ALA A 425 -23.74 -29.73 -0.43
N LEU A 426 -23.07 -30.54 -1.28
CA LEU A 426 -21.59 -30.61 -1.32
C LEU A 426 -20.97 -29.27 -1.74
N ARG A 427 -21.56 -28.61 -2.75
CA ARG A 427 -21.10 -27.30 -3.23
C ARG A 427 -21.37 -26.21 -2.21
N MET A 428 -22.51 -26.26 -1.53
CA MET A 428 -22.88 -25.34 -0.45
C MET A 428 -21.91 -25.46 0.73
N GLU A 429 -21.51 -26.67 1.11
CA GLU A 429 -20.48 -26.90 2.13
C GLU A 429 -19.13 -26.30 1.72
N ALA A 430 -18.62 -26.64 0.53
CA ALA A 430 -17.36 -26.13 0.04
C ALA A 430 -17.34 -24.59 -0.08
N ARG A 431 -18.44 -24.00 -0.57
CA ARG A 431 -18.61 -22.53 -0.64
C ARG A 431 -18.64 -21.90 0.74
N GLY A 432 -19.41 -22.45 1.67
CA GLY A 432 -19.49 -21.93 3.04
C GLY A 432 -18.13 -21.96 3.74
N VAL A 433 -17.33 -23.01 3.56
CA VAL A 433 -15.94 -23.08 4.04
C VAL A 433 -15.08 -21.99 3.40
N SER A 434 -15.06 -21.91 2.06
CA SER A 434 -14.27 -20.91 1.35
C SER A 434 -14.65 -19.48 1.73
N GLU A 435 -15.94 -19.18 1.84
CA GLU A 435 -16.45 -17.86 2.22
C GLU A 435 -16.02 -17.50 3.64
N GLN A 436 -16.12 -18.44 4.59
CA GLN A 436 -15.65 -18.23 5.97
C GLN A 436 -14.18 -17.83 6.00
N TRP A 437 -13.32 -18.56 5.30
CA TRP A 437 -11.88 -18.29 5.26
C TRP A 437 -11.51 -17.01 4.50
N THR A 438 -12.28 -16.68 3.47
CA THR A 438 -12.16 -15.40 2.75
C THR A 438 -12.43 -14.24 3.70
N LEU A 439 -13.57 -14.26 4.40
CA LEU A 439 -13.95 -13.21 5.36
C LEU A 439 -13.00 -13.14 6.56
N LEU A 440 -12.49 -14.28 7.03
CA LEU A 440 -11.46 -14.31 8.08
C LEU A 440 -10.16 -13.63 7.63
N SER A 441 -9.79 -13.77 6.37
CA SER A 441 -8.60 -13.10 5.82
C SER A 441 -8.78 -11.58 5.74
N GLU A 442 -9.99 -11.11 5.42
CA GLU A 442 -10.33 -9.69 5.46
C GLU A 442 -10.35 -9.16 6.90
N LEU A 443 -10.86 -9.94 7.86
CA LEU A 443 -10.86 -9.58 9.28
C LEU A 443 -9.44 -9.50 9.85
N ALA A 444 -8.55 -10.42 9.46
CA ALA A 444 -7.14 -10.41 9.84
C ALA A 444 -6.44 -9.12 9.42
N LEU A 445 -6.74 -8.66 8.20
CA LEU A 445 -6.24 -7.38 7.69
C LEU A 445 -6.71 -6.21 8.54
N CYS A 446 -8.02 -6.13 8.83
CA CYS A 446 -8.58 -5.04 9.63
C CYS A 446 -7.93 -4.99 11.02
N CYS A 447 -7.61 -6.15 11.59
CA CYS A 447 -6.94 -6.25 12.90
C CYS A 447 -5.43 -5.98 12.85
N GLY A 448 -4.84 -5.70 11.69
CA GLY A 448 -3.39 -5.50 11.53
C GLY A 448 -2.55 -6.77 11.80
N VAL A 449 -3.19 -7.95 11.71
CA VAL A 449 -2.55 -9.21 12.10
C VAL A 449 -1.86 -9.87 10.90
N GLY A 450 -0.61 -10.28 11.16
CA GLY A 450 0.28 -10.93 10.21
C GLY A 450 -0.11 -12.34 9.77
N ASP A 451 -0.98 -13.01 10.51
CA ASP A 451 -1.38 -14.39 10.27
C ASP A 451 -2.76 -14.72 10.85
N LEU A 452 -3.47 -15.65 10.21
CA LEU A 452 -4.73 -16.19 10.74
C LEU A 452 -4.50 -16.96 12.06
N GLU A 453 -3.32 -17.53 12.28
CA GLU A 453 -2.92 -18.15 13.56
C GLU A 453 -2.82 -17.13 14.69
N ALA A 454 -2.38 -15.91 14.40
CA ALA A 454 -2.36 -14.85 15.38
C ALA A 454 -3.78 -14.38 15.75
N LEU A 455 -4.76 -14.46 14.83
CA LEU A 455 -6.18 -14.31 15.17
C LEU A 455 -6.69 -15.44 16.09
N ALA A 456 -6.31 -16.69 15.84
CA ALA A 456 -6.64 -17.80 16.76
C ALA A 456 -6.07 -17.56 18.16
N MET A 457 -4.82 -17.07 18.25
CA MET A 457 -4.21 -16.74 19.54
C MET A 457 -4.95 -15.61 20.27
N ILE A 458 -5.42 -14.59 19.55
CA ILE A 458 -6.24 -13.50 20.12
C ILE A 458 -7.56 -14.04 20.68
N GLU A 459 -8.24 -14.91 19.94
CA GLU A 459 -9.48 -15.58 20.35
C GLU A 459 -9.27 -16.52 21.54
N GLU A 460 -8.08 -17.12 21.68
CA GLU A 460 -7.67 -17.93 22.84
C GLU A 460 -7.25 -17.09 24.06
N GLY A 461 -7.25 -15.77 23.97
CA GLY A 461 -6.83 -14.90 25.08
C GLY A 461 -5.33 -14.54 25.07
N LYS A 462 -4.52 -15.11 24.17
CA LYS A 462 -3.07 -14.91 24.08
C LYS A 462 -2.75 -13.65 23.26
N THR A 463 -1.63 -13.01 23.57
CA THR A 463 -1.11 -11.87 22.79
C THR A 463 -0.28 -12.41 21.63
N PRO A 464 -0.68 -12.22 20.37
CA PRO A 464 0.17 -12.61 19.24
C PRO A 464 1.37 -11.66 19.11
N PRO A 465 2.45 -12.08 18.43
CA PRO A 465 3.48 -11.15 18.00
C PRO A 465 2.86 -10.16 17.01
N LEU A 466 2.80 -8.88 17.39
CA LEU A 466 2.37 -7.81 16.49
C LEU A 466 3.42 -7.66 15.39
N VAL A 467 3.00 -7.64 14.11
CA VAL A 467 3.90 -7.45 12.96
C VAL A 467 4.44 -6.01 12.85
N LEU A 468 3.98 -5.09 13.70
CA LEU A 468 4.26 -3.66 13.61
C LEU A 468 5.28 -3.12 14.62
N GLU A 469 6.13 -3.96 15.22
CA GLU A 469 7.36 -3.41 15.80
C GLU A 469 8.39 -3.22 14.69
N ARG A 470 8.42 -2.01 14.10
CA ARG A 470 9.63 -1.53 13.44
C ARG A 470 10.73 -1.52 14.50
N GLU A 471 11.68 -2.46 14.41
CA GLU A 471 12.98 -2.36 15.06
C GLU A 471 13.59 -1.01 14.69
N GLY A 472 13.52 -0.02 15.58
CA GLY A 472 14.16 1.26 15.30
C GLY A 472 13.61 2.51 15.96
N THR A 473 13.20 2.51 17.22
CA THR A 473 13.19 3.75 18.03
C THR A 473 13.44 3.51 19.54
N LYS A 474 14.35 2.62 19.91
CA LYS A 474 15.09 2.82 21.17
C LYS A 474 16.20 3.83 20.91
N LYS A 475 15.84 5.12 20.83
CA LYS A 475 16.81 6.17 21.16
C LYS A 475 17.09 6.03 22.64
N GLU A 476 18.29 5.55 22.96
CA GLU A 476 18.88 5.69 24.28
C GLU A 476 18.79 7.15 24.71
N THR A 477 17.81 7.49 25.53
CA THR A 477 17.97 8.59 26.48
C THR A 477 18.83 8.04 27.60
N LYS A 478 20.14 8.25 27.49
CA LYS A 478 21.00 8.33 28.66
C LYS A 478 21.30 9.81 28.97
N PRO A 479 21.39 10.14 30.26
CA PRO A 479 21.34 11.51 30.78
C PRO A 479 22.52 12.38 30.37
#